data_AF-A0A9D5PX38-F1
#
_entry.id   AF-A0A9D5PX38-F1
#
_cell.length_a   1.000
_cell.length_b   1.000
_cell.length_c   1.000
_cell.angle_alpha   90.00
_cell.angle_beta   90.00
_cell.angle_gamma   90.00
#
_symmetry.space_group_name_H-M   'P 1'
#
loop_
_entity.id
_entity.type
_entity.pdbx_description
1 polymer ?
#
loop_
_entity_poly.entity_id
_entity_poly.type
_entity_poly.pdbx_seq_one_letter_code
_entity_poly.pdbx_strand_id
1 'polypeptide(L)'
;MKILVNSLTSEEIFHTFYTERVKEQIARLGDVEYGTYRRDELKEKLQGVDVLFSGWGMPVADDELLEKADQLKLICYTGGSVADFMREDTVAHGITVCSGNKLYANSVAEGTIGYILLAQRRLPKIIDQTKETGWAPQCFTDGIRFKTIGLIGFGMIVKNLAKMLQAFECKVKICSDWFTEDLQEEYRAEKCDMEEIFRTCDIVSLHESLRPDTHHMIDKQYFGMMKQDALFVNTARGPIIVEQDLADAVRAGKIRAVLDVYEKEPLPMDSCLRGLDDLILIPHRGGPTADIREYVTLALCEDAERFFAGKPLEHEIPWDYAKNMTRHK
;
A
#
# COMPACT_ATOMS: atom_id res chain seq x y z
N MET A 1 -1.24 25.00 -21.55
CA MET A 1 -1.90 24.21 -20.49
C MET A 1 -1.77 24.98 -19.19
N LYS A 2 -2.85 25.17 -18.45
CA LYS A 2 -2.84 25.74 -17.10
C LYS A 2 -2.82 24.60 -16.09
N ILE A 3 -1.82 24.60 -15.21
CA ILE A 3 -1.55 23.54 -14.25
C ILE A 3 -1.70 24.11 -12.84
N LEU A 4 -2.45 23.41 -12.01
CA LEU A 4 -2.54 23.72 -10.58
C LEU A 4 -1.84 22.61 -9.80
N VAL A 5 -0.87 22.98 -8.95
CA VAL A 5 -0.28 22.09 -7.95
C VAL A 5 -0.86 22.47 -6.60
N ASN A 6 -1.70 21.59 -6.05
CA ASN A 6 -2.28 21.75 -4.71
C ASN A 6 -1.80 20.64 -3.76
N SER A 7 -1.03 21.01 -2.74
CA SER A 7 -0.56 20.09 -1.70
C SER A 7 -0.97 20.57 -0.33
N LEU A 8 -1.61 19.68 0.44
CA LEU A 8 -2.00 19.89 1.84
C LEU A 8 -1.00 19.28 2.83
N THR A 9 0.12 18.78 2.33
CA THR A 9 1.20 18.23 3.17
C THR A 9 2.09 19.35 3.73
N SER A 10 2.85 19.05 4.80
CA SER A 10 3.86 19.96 5.32
C SER A 10 4.93 20.29 4.28
N GLU A 11 5.57 21.46 4.39
CA GLU A 11 6.63 21.92 3.48
C GLU A 11 7.76 20.88 3.28
N GLU A 12 8.22 20.23 4.36
CA GLU A 12 9.24 19.18 4.29
C GLU A 12 8.81 18.02 3.38
N ILE A 13 7.58 17.53 3.54
CA ILE A 13 7.02 16.48 2.69
C ILE A 13 6.83 16.99 1.26
N PHE A 14 6.32 18.20 1.07
CA PHE A 14 6.13 18.80 -0.25
C PHE A 14 7.43 18.77 -1.08
N HIS A 15 8.56 19.15 -0.48
CA HIS A 15 9.86 19.16 -1.16
C HIS A 15 10.36 17.77 -1.58
N THR A 16 9.88 16.69 -0.94
CA THR A 16 10.21 15.32 -1.38
C THR A 16 9.46 14.90 -2.64
N PHE A 17 8.32 15.53 -2.95
CA PHE A 17 7.53 15.28 -4.16
C PHE A 17 7.85 16.24 -5.30
N TYR A 18 8.14 17.50 -4.96
CA TYR A 18 8.35 18.59 -5.90
C TYR A 18 9.78 19.14 -5.77
N THR A 19 10.75 18.29 -6.09
CA THR A 19 12.17 18.68 -6.23
C THR A 19 12.33 19.72 -7.35
N GLU A 20 13.47 20.39 -7.43
CA GLU A 20 13.74 21.34 -8.53
C GLU A 20 13.62 20.67 -9.90
N ARG A 21 14.08 19.43 -10.03
CA ARG A 21 13.92 18.63 -11.25
C ARG A 21 12.45 18.42 -11.62
N VAL A 22 11.59 18.11 -10.64
CA VAL A 22 10.15 17.94 -10.86
C VAL A 22 9.50 19.26 -11.26
N LYS A 23 9.81 20.36 -10.57
CA LYS A 23 9.27 21.69 -10.90
C LYS A 23 9.64 22.10 -12.32
N GLU A 24 10.88 21.83 -12.75
CA GLU A 24 11.33 22.03 -14.12
C GLU A 24 10.52 21.19 -15.13
N GLN A 25 10.20 19.93 -14.82
CA GLN A 25 9.34 19.13 -15.69
C GLN A 25 7.93 19.70 -15.78
N ILE A 26 7.30 20.03 -14.65
CA ILE A 26 5.94 20.60 -14.64
C ILE A 26 5.89 21.92 -15.43
N ALA A 27 6.89 22.79 -15.26
CA ALA A 27 6.97 24.06 -15.99
C ALA A 27 7.12 23.88 -17.52
N ARG A 28 7.65 22.75 -18.00
CA ARG A 28 7.71 22.43 -19.44
C ARG A 28 6.35 22.02 -19.99
N LEU A 29 5.46 21.51 -19.14
CA LEU A 29 4.11 21.10 -19.54
C LEU A 29 3.18 22.30 -19.75
N GLY A 30 3.40 23.40 -19.02
CA GLY A 30 2.55 24.58 -19.11
C GLY A 30 2.77 25.64 -18.02
N ASP A 31 1.83 26.58 -17.95
CA ASP A 31 1.82 27.62 -16.91
C ASP A 31 1.34 27.01 -15.59
N VAL A 32 2.15 27.14 -14.53
CA VAL A 32 1.96 26.42 -13.28
C VAL A 32 1.74 27.37 -12.10
N GLU A 33 0.67 27.11 -11.36
CA GLU A 33 0.39 27.74 -10.07
C GLU A 33 0.61 26.73 -8.93
N TYR A 34 1.38 27.10 -7.92
CA TYR A 34 1.57 26.30 -6.71
C TYR A 34 0.79 26.92 -5.55
N GLY A 35 0.10 26.09 -4.77
CA GLY A 35 -0.56 26.56 -3.57
C GLY A 35 -1.02 25.44 -2.63
N THR A 36 -1.62 25.88 -1.53
CA THR A 36 -2.23 25.01 -0.51
C THR A 36 -3.65 25.51 -0.27
N TYR A 37 -4.59 24.90 -0.97
CA TYR A 37 -5.98 25.31 -1.01
C TYR A 37 -6.87 24.25 -0.37
N ARG A 38 -7.70 24.68 0.58
CA ARG A 38 -8.78 23.85 1.12
C ARG A 38 -9.96 23.83 0.16
N ARG A 39 -10.95 22.96 0.41
CA ARG A 39 -12.06 22.66 -0.51
C ARG A 39 -12.67 23.90 -1.19
N ASP A 40 -13.09 24.90 -0.43
CA ASP A 40 -13.76 26.09 -0.97
C ASP A 40 -12.83 26.93 -1.87
N GLU A 41 -11.59 27.13 -1.44
CA GLU A 41 -10.58 27.85 -2.23
C GLU A 41 -10.16 27.04 -3.47
N LEU A 42 -10.03 25.73 -3.32
CA LEU A 42 -9.67 24.82 -4.41
C LEU A 42 -10.73 24.88 -5.50
N LYS A 43 -12.02 24.84 -5.14
CA LYS A 43 -13.14 24.99 -6.07
C LYS A 43 -12.99 26.25 -6.93
N GLU A 44 -12.71 27.40 -6.32
CA GLU A 44 -12.48 28.65 -7.07
C GLU A 44 -11.26 28.57 -7.99
N LYS A 45 -10.18 27.93 -7.51
CA LYS A 45 -8.92 27.81 -8.25
C LYS A 45 -8.98 26.85 -9.44
N LEU A 46 -9.94 25.94 -9.48
CA LEU A 46 -10.10 24.98 -10.58
C LEU A 46 -10.58 25.62 -11.89
N GLN A 47 -11.06 26.87 -11.86
CA GLN A 47 -11.51 27.56 -13.07
C GLN A 47 -10.38 27.72 -14.11
N GLY A 48 -10.62 27.21 -15.31
CA GLY A 48 -9.71 27.21 -16.44
C GLY A 48 -8.48 26.31 -16.29
N VAL A 49 -8.41 25.47 -15.25
CA VAL A 49 -7.28 24.54 -15.02
C VAL A 49 -7.46 23.32 -15.92
N ASP A 50 -6.41 22.94 -16.65
CA ASP A 50 -6.39 21.73 -17.49
C ASP A 50 -5.98 20.49 -16.68
N VAL A 51 -4.99 20.66 -15.79
CA VAL A 51 -4.36 19.58 -15.00
C VAL A 51 -4.22 19.98 -13.54
N LEU A 52 -4.68 19.11 -12.64
CA LEU A 52 -4.47 19.24 -11.21
C LEU A 52 -3.44 18.21 -10.74
N PHE A 53 -2.29 18.66 -10.25
CA PHE A 53 -1.43 17.85 -9.41
C PHE A 53 -1.87 17.99 -7.95
N SER A 54 -2.17 16.87 -7.30
CA SER A 54 -2.49 16.86 -5.87
C SER A 54 -1.98 15.60 -5.19
N GLY A 55 -2.21 15.48 -3.89
CA GLY A 55 -1.72 14.39 -3.07
C GLY A 55 -2.55 14.22 -1.81
N TRP A 56 -1.96 13.61 -0.78
CA TRP A 56 -2.66 13.32 0.46
C TRP A 56 -3.40 14.52 1.04
N GLY A 57 -4.64 14.28 1.47
CA GLY A 57 -5.55 15.30 1.98
C GLY A 57 -6.44 15.96 0.91
N MET A 58 -6.28 15.59 -0.37
CA MET A 58 -7.14 16.10 -1.45
C MET A 58 -8.63 15.96 -1.08
N PRO A 59 -9.42 17.06 -1.15
CA PRO A 59 -10.86 17.00 -0.91
C PRO A 59 -11.56 16.08 -1.90
N VAL A 60 -12.73 15.55 -1.51
CA VAL A 60 -13.57 14.71 -2.37
C VAL A 60 -13.91 15.42 -3.67
N ALA A 61 -13.65 14.76 -4.80
CA ALA A 61 -13.94 15.26 -6.15
C ALA A 61 -15.36 14.87 -6.57
N ASP A 62 -16.34 15.44 -5.86
CA ASP A 62 -17.77 15.39 -6.15
C ASP A 62 -18.21 16.61 -7.00
N ASP A 63 -19.48 16.61 -7.42
CA ASP A 63 -20.08 17.68 -8.23
C ASP A 63 -19.86 19.08 -7.64
N GLU A 64 -19.92 19.21 -6.31
CA GLU A 64 -19.76 20.50 -5.65
C GLU A 64 -18.34 21.06 -5.81
N LEU A 65 -17.30 20.23 -5.62
CA LEU A 65 -15.92 20.65 -5.84
C LEU A 65 -15.65 20.95 -7.32
N LEU A 66 -16.23 20.13 -8.20
CA LEU A 66 -15.97 20.16 -9.64
C LEU A 66 -16.82 21.17 -10.41
N GLU A 67 -17.81 21.82 -9.77
CA GLU A 67 -18.72 22.79 -10.40
C GLU A 67 -18.01 23.87 -11.24
N LYS A 68 -16.82 24.32 -10.80
CA LYS A 68 -16.03 25.37 -11.47
C LYS A 68 -14.89 24.83 -12.34
N ALA A 69 -14.71 23.51 -12.40
CA ALA A 69 -13.65 22.84 -13.14
C ALA A 69 -13.99 22.70 -14.63
N ASP A 70 -14.20 23.82 -15.31
CA ASP A 70 -14.71 23.89 -16.70
C ASP A 70 -13.75 23.38 -17.78
N GLN A 71 -12.46 23.24 -17.47
CA GLN A 71 -11.42 22.75 -18.40
C GLN A 71 -10.64 21.54 -17.86
N LEU A 72 -10.92 21.09 -16.63
CA LEU A 72 -10.11 20.07 -15.97
C LEU A 72 -10.31 18.72 -16.69
N LYS A 73 -9.20 18.12 -17.12
CA LYS A 73 -9.20 16.84 -17.84
C LYS A 73 -8.42 15.75 -17.13
N LEU A 74 -7.44 16.14 -16.31
CA LEU A 74 -6.52 15.19 -15.69
C LEU A 74 -6.20 15.58 -14.24
N ILE A 75 -6.32 14.61 -13.35
CA ILE A 75 -5.80 14.68 -11.98
C ILE A 75 -4.57 13.77 -11.88
N CYS A 76 -3.42 14.37 -11.60
CA CYS A 76 -2.15 13.70 -11.31
C CYS A 76 -1.99 13.59 -9.78
N TYR A 77 -2.42 12.46 -9.21
CA TYR A 77 -2.43 12.26 -7.77
C TYR A 77 -1.16 11.55 -7.27
N THR A 78 -0.32 12.24 -6.50
CA THR A 78 0.97 11.70 -6.02
C THR A 78 0.81 10.58 -4.98
N GLY A 79 -0.37 10.41 -4.39
CA GLY A 79 -0.67 9.32 -3.46
C GLY A 79 -0.96 7.97 -4.16
N GLY A 80 -0.99 6.89 -3.39
CA GLY A 80 -1.25 5.55 -3.92
C GLY A 80 -2.74 5.23 -4.13
N SER A 81 -3.55 5.36 -3.08
CA SER A 81 -4.99 5.11 -3.13
C SER A 81 -5.74 6.39 -3.51
N VAL A 82 -6.66 6.30 -4.46
CA VAL A 82 -7.56 7.41 -4.85
C VAL A 82 -8.94 7.32 -4.20
N ALA A 83 -9.18 6.26 -3.38
CA ALA A 83 -10.49 5.92 -2.83
C ALA A 83 -11.13 7.04 -2.01
N ASP A 84 -10.30 7.84 -1.33
CA ASP A 84 -10.76 8.88 -0.43
C ASP A 84 -11.38 10.06 -1.19
N PHE A 85 -10.87 10.38 -2.38
CA PHE A 85 -11.32 11.55 -3.14
C PHE A 85 -12.10 11.22 -4.41
N MET A 86 -11.73 10.16 -5.16
CA MET A 86 -12.33 9.87 -6.47
C MET A 86 -13.76 9.36 -6.29
N ARG A 87 -14.69 9.91 -7.07
CA ARG A 87 -16.10 9.53 -7.11
C ARG A 87 -16.53 9.24 -8.54
N GLU A 88 -17.74 8.71 -8.69
CA GLU A 88 -18.35 8.54 -10.02
C GLU A 88 -18.51 9.89 -10.72
N ASP A 89 -18.77 10.97 -9.96
CA ASP A 89 -18.82 12.36 -10.41
C ASP A 89 -17.55 12.79 -11.14
N THR A 90 -16.38 12.33 -10.67
CA THR A 90 -15.08 12.62 -11.31
C THR A 90 -15.06 12.13 -12.75
N VAL A 91 -15.55 10.90 -12.99
CA VAL A 91 -15.61 10.31 -14.34
C VAL A 91 -16.76 10.90 -15.15
N ALA A 92 -17.89 11.23 -14.52
CA ALA A 92 -19.01 11.90 -15.18
C ALA A 92 -18.63 13.28 -15.74
N HIS A 93 -17.69 13.98 -15.08
CA HIS A 93 -17.08 15.23 -15.58
C HIS A 93 -16.02 15.01 -16.66
N GLY A 94 -15.75 13.76 -17.07
CA GLY A 94 -14.75 13.45 -18.08
C GLY A 94 -13.30 13.60 -17.61
N ILE A 95 -13.07 13.58 -16.28
CA ILE A 95 -11.74 13.75 -15.70
C ILE A 95 -11.07 12.38 -15.55
N THR A 96 -9.92 12.23 -16.17
CA THR A 96 -9.03 11.07 -15.98
C THR A 96 -8.19 11.24 -14.71
N VAL A 97 -7.93 10.15 -13.99
CA VAL A 97 -7.11 10.15 -12.77
C VAL A 97 -5.91 9.24 -12.96
N CYS A 98 -4.71 9.79 -12.81
CA CYS A 98 -3.47 9.02 -12.69
C CYS A 98 -2.98 9.05 -11.25
N SER A 99 -2.37 7.97 -10.76
CA SER A 99 -1.82 7.95 -9.40
C SER A 99 -0.51 7.21 -9.20
N GLY A 100 0.16 7.47 -8.07
CA GLY A 100 1.37 6.77 -7.64
C GLY A 100 1.17 5.29 -7.26
N ASN A 101 -0.04 4.71 -7.42
CA ASN A 101 -0.40 3.37 -6.96
C ASN A 101 0.62 2.30 -7.37
N LYS A 102 0.98 2.29 -8.66
CA LYS A 102 1.87 1.28 -9.26
C LYS A 102 3.28 1.35 -8.69
N LEU A 103 3.83 2.56 -8.50
CA LEU A 103 5.17 2.74 -7.96
C LEU A 103 5.21 2.39 -6.47
N TYR A 104 4.24 2.83 -5.69
CA TYR A 104 4.20 2.54 -4.25
C TYR A 104 3.92 1.07 -3.93
N ALA A 105 3.28 0.34 -4.83
CA ALA A 105 3.14 -1.10 -4.68
C ALA A 105 4.49 -1.83 -4.62
N ASN A 106 5.53 -1.31 -5.30
CA ASN A 106 6.90 -1.83 -5.18
C ASN A 106 7.46 -1.58 -3.78
N SER A 107 7.34 -0.35 -3.27
CA SER A 107 7.81 0.00 -1.92
C SER A 107 7.16 -0.88 -0.85
N VAL A 108 5.86 -1.16 -0.95
CA VAL A 108 5.17 -2.06 -0.01
C VAL A 108 5.64 -3.51 -0.13
N ALA A 109 5.87 -3.98 -1.36
CA ALA A 109 6.41 -5.32 -1.59
C ALA A 109 7.83 -5.46 -0.99
N GLU A 110 8.70 -4.47 -1.22
CA GLU A 110 10.05 -4.42 -0.64
C GLU A 110 10.02 -4.38 0.89
N GLY A 111 9.17 -3.52 1.46
CA GLY A 111 8.94 -3.43 2.90
C GLY A 111 8.48 -4.76 3.48
N THR A 112 7.54 -5.44 2.81
CA THR A 112 7.04 -6.76 3.22
C THR A 112 8.17 -7.81 3.24
N ILE A 113 9.05 -7.83 2.23
CA ILE A 113 10.25 -8.70 2.24
C ILE A 113 11.15 -8.36 3.43
N GLY A 114 11.39 -7.07 3.68
CA GLY A 114 12.17 -6.60 4.83
C GLY A 114 11.60 -7.09 6.15
N TYR A 115 10.28 -6.99 6.33
CA TYR A 115 9.56 -7.42 7.53
C TYR A 115 9.64 -8.94 7.72
N ILE A 116 9.46 -9.71 6.64
CA ILE A 116 9.60 -11.16 6.67
C ILE A 116 11.03 -11.55 7.10
N LEU A 117 12.06 -10.96 6.48
CA LEU A 117 13.46 -11.27 6.80
C LEU A 117 13.81 -10.89 8.24
N LEU A 118 13.36 -9.71 8.69
CA LEU A 118 13.52 -9.22 10.06
C LEU A 118 12.94 -10.23 11.07
N ALA A 119 11.72 -10.70 10.83
CA ALA A 119 11.03 -11.64 11.70
C ALA A 119 11.63 -13.05 11.67
N GLN A 120 11.95 -13.59 10.49
CA GLN A 120 12.58 -14.92 10.36
C GLN A 120 13.96 -14.98 11.03
N ARG A 121 14.70 -13.86 10.98
CA ARG A 121 16.00 -13.74 11.63
C ARG A 121 15.92 -13.33 13.10
N ARG A 122 14.71 -13.10 13.65
CA ARG A 122 14.47 -12.63 15.04
C ARG A 122 15.31 -11.40 15.40
N LEU A 123 15.56 -10.52 14.42
CA LEU A 123 16.55 -9.45 14.55
C LEU A 123 16.26 -8.46 15.68
N PRO A 124 15.02 -7.94 15.86
CA PRO A 124 14.75 -6.96 16.91
C PRO A 124 15.17 -7.47 18.29
N LYS A 125 14.76 -8.70 18.63
CA LYS A 125 15.11 -9.36 19.89
C LYS A 125 16.63 -9.53 20.05
N ILE A 126 17.32 -10.03 19.03
CA ILE A 126 18.78 -10.25 19.08
C ILE A 126 19.52 -8.92 19.23
N ILE A 127 19.08 -7.88 18.51
CA ILE A 127 19.67 -6.54 18.55
C ILE A 127 19.53 -5.95 19.96
N ASP A 128 18.33 -6.02 20.54
CA ASP A 128 18.08 -5.44 21.86
C ASP A 128 18.81 -6.22 22.96
N GLN A 129 18.80 -7.55 22.91
CA GLN A 129 19.62 -8.38 23.81
C GLN A 129 21.10 -8.05 23.73
N THR A 130 21.62 -7.79 22.52
CA THR A 130 23.03 -7.43 22.33
C THR A 130 23.36 -6.09 23.01
N LYS A 131 22.46 -5.10 22.90
CA LYS A 131 22.63 -3.81 23.58
C LYS A 131 22.58 -3.94 25.10
N GLU A 132 21.68 -4.78 25.61
CA GLU A 132 21.43 -4.92 27.05
C GLU A 132 22.47 -5.81 27.76
N THR A 133 22.91 -6.88 27.12
CA THR A 133 23.69 -7.96 27.76
C THR A 133 25.07 -8.17 27.16
N GLY A 134 25.45 -7.41 26.13
CA GLY A 134 26.70 -7.57 25.41
C GLY A 134 26.55 -8.56 24.26
N TRP A 135 27.30 -9.65 24.25
CA TRP A 135 27.16 -10.61 23.14
C TRP A 135 25.91 -11.46 23.32
N ALA A 136 24.89 -11.27 22.47
CA ALA A 136 23.66 -12.06 22.55
C ALA A 136 23.95 -13.57 22.39
N PRO A 137 23.28 -14.43 23.18
CA PRO A 137 23.46 -15.87 23.07
C PRO A 137 22.95 -16.37 21.71
N GLN A 138 23.49 -17.51 21.27
CA GLN A 138 23.03 -18.14 20.03
C GLN A 138 21.55 -18.52 20.15
N CYS A 139 20.75 -18.14 19.15
CA CYS A 139 19.36 -18.57 19.01
C CYS A 139 19.11 -19.13 17.61
N PHE A 140 18.07 -19.96 17.48
CA PHE A 140 17.62 -20.44 16.18
C PHE A 140 17.04 -19.28 15.36
N THR A 141 17.45 -19.19 14.09
CA THR A 141 16.95 -18.22 13.12
C THR A 141 16.71 -18.92 11.78
N ASP A 142 15.73 -18.42 11.03
CA ASP A 142 15.35 -18.96 9.74
C ASP A 142 15.76 -18.03 8.59
N GLY A 143 15.93 -18.62 7.40
CA GLY A 143 15.86 -17.91 6.14
C GLY A 143 14.50 -18.12 5.47
N ILE A 144 14.29 -17.47 4.32
CA ILE A 144 13.06 -17.66 3.51
C ILE A 144 13.25 -18.58 2.32
N ARG A 145 14.49 -18.87 1.93
CA ARG A 145 14.78 -19.73 0.77
C ARG A 145 14.09 -21.09 0.92
N PHE A 146 13.41 -21.54 -0.14
CA PHE A 146 12.63 -22.77 -0.20
C PHE A 146 11.41 -22.87 0.73
N LYS A 147 11.10 -21.82 1.50
CA LYS A 147 9.85 -21.77 2.29
C LYS A 147 8.65 -21.62 1.36
N THR A 148 7.50 -22.08 1.83
CA THR A 148 6.21 -21.89 1.17
C THR A 148 5.54 -20.64 1.74
N ILE A 149 5.22 -19.68 0.90
CA ILE A 149 4.66 -18.38 1.29
C ILE A 149 3.28 -18.22 0.64
N GLY A 150 2.27 -18.05 1.47
CA GLY A 150 0.90 -17.80 1.04
C GLY A 150 0.61 -16.30 1.01
N LEU A 151 0.09 -15.81 -0.10
CA LEU A 151 -0.31 -14.42 -0.30
C LEU A 151 -1.84 -14.37 -0.41
N ILE A 152 -2.48 -13.57 0.44
CA ILE A 152 -3.95 -13.39 0.44
C ILE A 152 -4.26 -12.08 -0.29
N GLY A 153 -5.01 -12.18 -1.38
CA GLY A 153 -5.26 -11.10 -2.33
C GLY A 153 -4.32 -11.15 -3.54
N PHE A 154 -4.68 -10.44 -4.62
CA PHE A 154 -3.88 -10.36 -5.85
C PHE A 154 -3.94 -8.98 -6.51
N GLY A 155 -3.49 -7.97 -5.77
CA GLY A 155 -3.33 -6.60 -6.27
C GLY A 155 -1.92 -6.30 -6.80
N MET A 156 -1.65 -5.02 -7.08
CA MET A 156 -0.35 -4.56 -7.58
C MET A 156 0.82 -4.92 -6.65
N ILE A 157 0.59 -4.91 -5.32
CA ILE A 157 1.62 -5.29 -4.32
C ILE A 157 2.01 -6.76 -4.53
N VAL A 158 1.04 -7.66 -4.62
CA VAL A 158 1.27 -9.11 -4.76
C VAL A 158 1.96 -9.44 -6.07
N LYS A 159 1.63 -8.74 -7.17
CA LYS A 159 2.31 -8.92 -8.46
C LYS A 159 3.82 -8.66 -8.36
N ASN A 160 4.22 -7.64 -7.61
CA ASN A 160 5.64 -7.34 -7.41
C ASN A 160 6.28 -8.25 -6.37
N LEU A 161 5.58 -8.50 -5.25
CA LEU A 161 6.05 -9.37 -4.18
C LEU A 161 6.29 -10.81 -4.66
N ALA A 162 5.37 -11.38 -5.44
CA ALA A 162 5.52 -12.73 -5.99
C ALA A 162 6.80 -12.85 -6.85
N LYS A 163 7.06 -11.85 -7.71
CA LYS A 163 8.30 -11.80 -8.52
C LYS A 163 9.55 -11.70 -7.66
N MET A 164 9.53 -10.91 -6.59
CA MET A 164 10.66 -10.82 -5.64
C MET A 164 10.89 -12.15 -4.91
N LEU A 165 9.82 -12.82 -4.46
CA LEU A 165 9.90 -14.10 -3.76
C LEU A 165 10.47 -15.23 -4.64
N GLN A 166 10.24 -15.19 -5.94
CA GLN A 166 10.89 -16.12 -6.89
C GLN A 166 12.42 -15.98 -6.86
N ALA A 167 12.95 -14.76 -6.74
CA ALA A 167 14.40 -14.54 -6.66
C ALA A 167 15.02 -15.14 -5.38
N PHE A 168 14.22 -15.32 -4.33
CA PHE A 168 14.60 -16.03 -3.11
C PHE A 168 14.35 -17.55 -3.18
N GLU A 169 13.90 -18.10 -4.32
CA GLU A 169 13.55 -19.51 -4.50
C GLU A 169 12.45 -19.97 -3.52
N CYS A 170 11.52 -19.09 -3.18
CA CYS A 170 10.34 -19.42 -2.38
C CYS A 170 9.29 -20.12 -3.25
N LYS A 171 8.47 -20.98 -2.64
CA LYS A 171 7.25 -21.50 -3.27
C LYS A 171 6.10 -20.57 -2.94
N VAL A 172 5.44 -19.99 -3.94
CA VAL A 172 4.39 -19.00 -3.73
C VAL A 172 3.02 -19.63 -3.95
N LYS A 173 2.12 -19.45 -2.99
CA LYS A 173 0.69 -19.78 -3.09
C LYS A 173 -0.13 -18.50 -3.01
N ILE A 174 -1.19 -18.37 -3.79
CA ILE A 174 -2.00 -17.15 -3.85
C ILE A 174 -3.48 -17.50 -3.73
N CYS A 175 -4.18 -16.84 -2.82
CA CYS A 175 -5.63 -16.91 -2.68
C CYS A 175 -6.24 -15.59 -3.14
N SER A 176 -6.88 -15.61 -4.31
CA SER A 176 -7.64 -14.50 -4.86
C SER A 176 -8.49 -14.96 -6.04
N ASP A 177 -9.70 -14.41 -6.17
CA ASP A 177 -10.55 -14.62 -7.34
C ASP A 177 -9.91 -14.02 -8.61
N TRP A 178 -9.10 -12.97 -8.45
CA TRP A 178 -8.39 -12.29 -9.53
C TRP A 178 -7.12 -13.01 -10.00
N PHE A 179 -6.68 -14.04 -9.28
CA PHE A 179 -5.56 -14.88 -9.70
C PHE A 179 -6.12 -16.08 -10.48
N THR A 180 -6.05 -16.01 -11.80
CA THR A 180 -6.59 -17.02 -12.72
C THR A 180 -5.51 -18.01 -13.16
N GLU A 181 -5.91 -19.13 -13.77
CA GLU A 181 -4.99 -20.22 -14.11
C GLU A 181 -3.87 -19.79 -15.06
N ASP A 182 -4.16 -18.88 -15.99
CA ASP A 182 -3.20 -18.31 -16.95
C ASP A 182 -2.11 -17.45 -16.30
N LEU A 183 -2.36 -16.93 -15.08
CA LEU A 183 -1.38 -16.13 -14.33
C LEU A 183 -0.42 -17.00 -13.51
N GLN A 184 -0.71 -18.28 -13.31
CA GLN A 184 0.14 -19.17 -12.49
C GLN A 184 1.54 -19.32 -13.10
N GLU A 185 1.65 -19.39 -14.42
CA GLU A 185 2.93 -19.48 -15.12
C GLU A 185 3.72 -18.16 -15.02
N GLU A 186 3.06 -17.01 -15.26
CA GLU A 186 3.70 -15.68 -15.19
C GLU A 186 4.30 -15.42 -13.79
N TYR A 187 3.54 -15.74 -12.74
CA TYR A 187 3.94 -15.49 -11.36
C TYR A 187 4.58 -16.69 -10.68
N ARG A 188 4.78 -17.80 -11.38
CA ARG A 188 5.35 -19.07 -10.85
C ARG A 188 4.76 -19.40 -9.48
N ALA A 189 3.45 -19.26 -9.37
CA ALA A 189 2.71 -19.34 -8.12
C ALA A 189 1.47 -20.21 -8.31
N GLU A 190 1.10 -20.94 -7.27
CA GLU A 190 -0.04 -21.84 -7.26
C GLU A 190 -1.28 -21.13 -6.72
N LYS A 191 -2.42 -21.27 -7.40
CA LYS A 191 -3.70 -20.80 -6.88
C LYS A 191 -4.20 -21.78 -5.81
N CYS A 192 -4.45 -21.28 -4.60
CA CYS A 192 -4.97 -22.06 -3.49
C CYS A 192 -6.13 -21.33 -2.82
N ASP A 193 -6.95 -22.05 -2.05
CA ASP A 193 -7.91 -21.41 -1.15
C ASP A 193 -7.24 -20.98 0.18
N MET A 194 -8.01 -20.24 0.99
CA MET A 194 -7.56 -19.76 2.30
C MET A 194 -7.17 -20.91 3.23
N GLU A 195 -7.96 -21.99 3.30
CA GLU A 195 -7.70 -23.08 4.23
C GLU A 195 -6.38 -23.79 3.88
N GLU A 196 -6.14 -24.06 2.60
CA GLU A 196 -4.90 -24.65 2.12
C GLU A 196 -3.69 -23.76 2.41
N ILE A 197 -3.79 -22.45 2.18
CA ILE A 197 -2.72 -21.49 2.50
C ILE A 197 -2.37 -21.57 3.99
N PHE A 198 -3.35 -21.41 4.88
CA PHE A 198 -3.09 -21.38 6.31
C PHE A 198 -2.55 -22.73 6.82
N ARG A 199 -2.99 -23.86 6.27
CA ARG A 199 -2.47 -25.19 6.68
C ARG A 199 -1.07 -25.49 6.16
N THR A 200 -0.72 -25.02 4.96
CA THR A 200 0.45 -25.53 4.22
C THR A 200 1.60 -24.54 4.09
N CYS A 201 1.39 -23.25 4.31
CA CYS A 201 2.43 -22.24 4.21
C CYS A 201 3.25 -22.12 5.52
N ASP A 202 4.52 -21.78 5.36
CA ASP A 202 5.41 -21.42 6.48
C ASP A 202 5.24 -19.93 6.87
N ILE A 203 4.83 -19.12 5.89
CA ILE A 203 4.59 -17.69 6.03
C ILE A 203 3.30 -17.35 5.30
N VAL A 204 2.41 -16.59 5.94
CA VAL A 204 1.18 -16.07 5.34
C VAL A 204 1.23 -14.55 5.38
N SER A 205 1.08 -13.90 4.22
CA SER A 205 1.13 -12.45 4.07
C SER A 205 -0.18 -11.91 3.49
N LEU A 206 -0.80 -11.00 4.21
CA LEU A 206 -2.09 -10.42 3.87
C LEU A 206 -1.93 -9.15 3.03
N HIS A 207 -2.60 -9.13 1.86
CA HIS A 207 -2.59 -8.05 0.88
C HIS A 207 -3.98 -7.77 0.29
N GLU A 208 -5.04 -8.21 0.97
CA GLU A 208 -6.43 -8.03 0.54
C GLU A 208 -6.94 -6.63 0.90
N SER A 209 -7.91 -6.12 0.13
CA SER A 209 -8.55 -4.83 0.44
C SER A 209 -9.60 -4.98 1.54
N LEU A 210 -9.69 -4.02 2.46
CA LEU A 210 -10.76 -3.97 3.45
C LEU A 210 -12.08 -3.58 2.79
N ARG A 211 -13.08 -4.44 2.94
CA ARG A 211 -14.46 -4.36 2.43
C ARG A 211 -15.40 -5.01 3.45
N PRO A 212 -16.74 -4.87 3.32
CA PRO A 212 -17.67 -5.52 4.25
C PRO A 212 -17.50 -7.03 4.36
N ASP A 213 -17.14 -7.71 3.27
CA ASP A 213 -16.91 -9.16 3.19
C ASP A 213 -15.54 -9.61 3.72
N THR A 214 -14.56 -8.71 3.80
CA THR A 214 -13.20 -9.02 4.31
C THR A 214 -12.97 -8.55 5.73
N HIS A 215 -13.92 -7.83 6.32
CA HIS A 215 -13.84 -7.39 7.71
C HIS A 215 -13.81 -8.58 8.67
N HIS A 216 -12.75 -8.69 9.48
CA HIS A 216 -12.51 -9.78 10.43
C HIS A 216 -12.58 -11.18 9.78
N MET A 217 -12.26 -11.30 8.49
CA MET A 217 -12.30 -12.58 7.78
C MET A 217 -11.22 -13.57 8.27
N ILE A 218 -10.14 -13.08 8.90
CA ILE A 218 -9.09 -13.90 9.50
C ILE A 218 -9.25 -13.84 11.03
N ASP A 219 -9.70 -14.96 11.60
CA ASP A 219 -10.03 -15.11 13.00
C ASP A 219 -9.23 -16.25 13.65
N LYS A 220 -9.64 -16.65 14.85
CA LYS A 220 -9.08 -17.78 15.61
C LYS A 220 -8.99 -19.08 14.80
N GLN A 221 -9.94 -19.37 13.92
CA GLN A 221 -9.93 -20.60 13.15
C GLN A 221 -8.70 -20.62 12.23
N TYR A 222 -8.48 -19.54 11.47
CA TYR A 222 -7.36 -19.44 10.54
C TYR A 222 -6.01 -19.42 11.26
N PHE A 223 -5.86 -18.63 12.33
CA PHE A 223 -4.61 -18.64 13.11
C PHE A 223 -4.32 -20.01 13.74
N GLY A 224 -5.36 -20.75 14.14
CA GLY A 224 -5.24 -22.12 14.64
C GLY A 224 -4.78 -23.14 13.59
N MET A 225 -5.14 -22.94 12.32
CA MET A 225 -4.75 -23.80 11.19
C MET A 225 -3.27 -23.67 10.81
N MET A 226 -2.64 -22.54 11.15
CA MET A 226 -1.23 -22.29 10.83
C MET A 226 -0.29 -23.35 11.39
N LYS A 227 0.82 -23.62 10.71
CA LYS A 227 1.87 -24.47 11.26
C LYS A 227 2.41 -23.88 12.57
N GLN A 228 2.94 -24.74 13.42
CA GLN A 228 3.65 -24.31 14.61
C GLN A 228 4.84 -23.40 14.22
N ASP A 229 4.97 -22.23 14.86
CA ASP A 229 6.01 -21.22 14.61
C ASP A 229 5.98 -20.59 13.20
N ALA A 230 4.86 -20.73 12.48
CA ALA A 230 4.64 -20.03 11.22
C ALA A 230 4.57 -18.51 11.44
N LEU A 231 4.86 -17.76 10.38
CA LEU A 231 4.85 -16.29 10.41
C LEU A 231 3.60 -15.74 9.72
N PHE A 232 2.84 -14.90 10.40
CA PHE A 232 1.78 -14.09 9.81
C PHE A 232 2.26 -12.64 9.58
N VAL A 233 1.98 -12.06 8.42
CA VAL A 233 2.36 -10.68 8.09
C VAL A 233 1.13 -9.92 7.59
N ASN A 234 0.88 -8.74 8.16
CA ASN A 234 -0.17 -7.84 7.68
C ASN A 234 0.39 -6.47 7.33
N THR A 235 0.46 -6.18 6.03
CA THR A 235 0.74 -4.85 5.47
C THR A 235 -0.46 -4.30 4.68
N ALA A 236 -1.64 -4.93 4.86
CA ALA A 236 -2.88 -4.54 4.22
C ALA A 236 -3.67 -3.58 5.10
N ARG A 237 -4.61 -4.09 5.92
CA ARG A 237 -5.44 -3.30 6.84
C ARG A 237 -5.69 -4.08 8.12
N GLY A 238 -5.70 -3.38 9.25
CA GLY A 238 -5.95 -4.00 10.56
C GLY A 238 -7.30 -4.71 10.67
N PRO A 239 -8.44 -4.06 10.32
CA PRO A 239 -9.77 -4.67 10.46
C PRO A 239 -10.08 -5.87 9.56
N ILE A 240 -9.11 -6.39 8.79
CA ILE A 240 -9.28 -7.67 8.06
C ILE A 240 -9.05 -8.87 9.00
N ILE A 241 -8.26 -8.67 10.06
CA ILE A 241 -8.01 -9.67 11.08
C ILE A 241 -8.80 -9.36 12.35
N VAL A 242 -9.05 -10.36 13.19
CA VAL A 242 -9.46 -10.15 14.58
C VAL A 242 -8.20 -10.00 15.43
N GLU A 243 -7.87 -8.78 15.88
CA GLU A 243 -6.61 -8.51 16.61
C GLU A 243 -6.47 -9.36 17.88
N GLN A 244 -7.57 -9.57 18.61
CA GLN A 244 -7.56 -10.38 19.83
C GLN A 244 -7.21 -11.85 19.56
N ASP A 245 -7.72 -12.43 18.48
CA ASP A 245 -7.44 -13.83 18.12
C ASP A 245 -5.98 -14.01 17.68
N LEU A 246 -5.43 -13.02 16.96
CA LEU A 246 -4.01 -12.98 16.63
C LEU A 246 -3.16 -12.91 17.91
N ALA A 247 -3.49 -11.99 18.82
CA ALA A 247 -2.78 -11.81 20.08
C ALA A 247 -2.78 -13.10 20.91
N ASP A 248 -3.91 -13.81 20.96
CA ASP A 248 -4.03 -15.08 21.66
C ASP A 248 -3.19 -16.19 21.01
N ALA A 249 -3.16 -16.26 19.68
CA ALA A 249 -2.32 -17.23 18.96
C ALA A 249 -0.82 -16.97 19.17
N VAL A 250 -0.38 -15.71 19.15
CA VAL A 250 1.00 -15.33 19.45
C VAL A 250 1.34 -15.63 20.91
N ARG A 251 0.47 -15.27 21.85
CA ARG A 251 0.68 -15.52 23.29
C ARG A 251 0.77 -17.01 23.62
N ALA A 252 0.03 -17.86 22.90
CA ALA A 252 0.11 -19.31 22.99
C ALA A 252 1.38 -19.89 22.34
N GLY A 253 2.21 -19.07 21.70
CA GLY A 253 3.40 -19.49 20.96
C GLY A 253 3.07 -20.28 19.69
N LYS A 254 1.83 -20.21 19.20
CA LYS A 254 1.36 -20.96 18.02
C LYS A 254 1.98 -20.40 16.74
N ILE A 255 2.00 -19.08 16.61
CA ILE A 255 2.56 -18.34 15.47
C ILE A 255 3.38 -17.15 15.94
N ARG A 256 4.19 -16.61 15.03
CA ARG A 256 4.79 -15.28 15.09
C ARG A 256 4.04 -14.33 14.18
N ALA A 257 4.16 -13.03 14.41
CA ALA A 257 3.49 -12.04 13.59
C ALA A 257 4.29 -10.76 13.34
N VAL A 258 4.01 -10.10 12.21
CA VAL A 258 4.40 -8.71 11.95
C VAL A 258 3.18 -7.94 11.50
N LEU A 259 2.88 -6.84 12.18
CA LEU A 259 1.81 -5.92 11.82
C LEU A 259 2.37 -4.55 11.49
N ASP A 260 1.97 -4.02 10.35
CA ASP A 260 2.22 -2.62 9.97
C ASP A 260 0.97 -1.75 10.14
N VAL A 261 -0.20 -2.36 10.29
CA VAL A 261 -1.52 -1.73 10.27
C VAL A 261 -2.36 -2.27 11.42
N TYR A 262 -3.29 -1.44 11.92
CA TYR A 262 -4.08 -1.74 13.12
C TYR A 262 -5.55 -1.39 12.93
N GLU A 263 -6.44 -2.00 13.71
CA GLU A 263 -7.86 -1.64 13.74
C GLU A 263 -8.05 -0.18 14.15
N LYS A 264 -7.24 0.28 15.10
CA LYS A 264 -7.19 1.67 15.54
C LYS A 264 -5.79 2.23 15.40
N GLU A 265 -5.66 3.28 14.60
CA GLU A 265 -4.41 3.98 14.36
C GLU A 265 -4.52 5.43 14.86
N PRO A 266 -3.57 5.92 15.69
CA PRO A 266 -2.40 5.23 16.24
C PRO A 266 -2.75 4.09 17.21
N LEU A 267 -1.88 3.06 17.28
CA LEU A 267 -2.06 1.89 18.14
C LEU A 267 -2.24 2.28 19.62
N PRO A 268 -3.40 1.98 20.25
CA PRO A 268 -3.66 2.33 21.65
C PRO A 268 -2.66 1.71 22.63
N MET A 269 -2.37 2.42 23.73
CA MET A 269 -1.43 1.96 24.78
C MET A 269 -1.91 0.73 25.54
N ASP A 270 -3.23 0.51 25.58
CA ASP A 270 -3.93 -0.61 26.21
C ASP A 270 -4.27 -1.74 25.21
N SER A 271 -3.77 -1.67 23.97
CA SER A 271 -4.01 -2.72 22.97
C SER A 271 -3.47 -4.09 23.39
N CYS A 272 -4.25 -5.14 23.09
CA CYS A 272 -3.89 -6.54 23.35
C CYS A 272 -2.64 -7.03 22.59
N LEU A 273 -2.24 -6.29 21.54
CA LEU A 273 -1.08 -6.59 20.70
C LEU A 273 0.25 -6.20 21.37
N ARG A 274 0.23 -5.34 22.40
CA ARG A 274 1.44 -4.85 23.06
C ARG A 274 2.01 -5.89 24.03
N GLY A 275 3.34 -5.91 24.16
CA GLY A 275 4.05 -6.75 25.12
C GLY A 275 4.17 -8.23 24.73
N LEU A 276 3.95 -8.56 23.46
CA LEU A 276 4.11 -9.91 22.93
C LEU A 276 5.47 -10.05 22.21
N ASP A 277 6.38 -10.85 22.77
CA ASP A 277 7.76 -11.03 22.26
C ASP A 277 7.86 -11.45 20.78
N ASP A 278 6.91 -12.25 20.32
CA ASP A 278 6.88 -12.87 18.99
C ASP A 278 5.96 -12.09 18.01
N LEU A 279 5.61 -10.85 18.35
CA LEU A 279 4.86 -9.93 17.50
C LEU A 279 5.62 -8.61 17.31
N ILE A 280 5.96 -8.29 16.07
CA ILE A 280 6.60 -7.04 15.68
C ILE A 280 5.52 -6.03 15.27
N LEU A 281 5.53 -4.86 15.90
CA LEU A 281 4.59 -3.76 15.67
C LEU A 281 5.29 -2.60 14.95
N ILE A 282 4.88 -2.31 13.72
CA ILE A 282 5.42 -1.25 12.86
C ILE A 282 4.34 -0.18 12.68
N PRO A 283 4.66 1.13 12.82
CA PRO A 283 3.65 2.18 12.82
C PRO A 283 3.31 2.65 11.39
N HIS A 284 2.67 1.80 10.59
CA HIS A 284 2.19 2.10 9.23
C HIS A 284 3.27 2.69 8.33
N ARG A 285 4.36 1.95 8.19
CA ARG A 285 5.56 2.30 7.41
C ARG A 285 5.79 1.42 6.19
N GLY A 286 4.90 0.49 5.90
CA GLY A 286 4.95 -0.33 4.68
C GLY A 286 4.67 0.47 3.41
N GLY A 287 4.08 1.66 3.54
CA GLY A 287 3.78 2.57 2.44
C GLY A 287 5.02 3.22 1.78
N PRO A 288 4.87 4.40 1.16
CA PRO A 288 5.90 4.96 0.31
C PRO A 288 7.13 5.45 1.07
N THR A 289 8.29 5.11 0.53
CA THR A 289 9.59 5.62 0.99
C THR A 289 9.85 7.03 0.45
N ALA A 290 10.72 7.80 1.11
CA ALA A 290 10.95 9.20 0.74
C ALA A 290 11.63 9.34 -0.64
N ASP A 291 12.51 8.41 -0.99
CA ASP A 291 13.30 8.39 -2.22
C ASP A 291 12.44 8.17 -3.47
N ILE A 292 11.32 7.46 -3.38
CA ILE A 292 10.46 7.19 -4.55
C ILE A 292 9.53 8.38 -4.90
N ARG A 293 9.34 9.34 -3.98
CA ARG A 293 8.35 10.42 -4.12
C ARG A 293 8.61 11.33 -5.32
N GLU A 294 9.88 11.67 -5.58
CA GLU A 294 10.27 12.41 -6.77
C GLU A 294 9.87 11.66 -8.05
N TYR A 295 10.20 10.36 -8.12
CA TYR A 295 9.92 9.53 -9.28
C TYR A 295 8.43 9.35 -9.55
N VAL A 296 7.59 9.33 -8.51
CA VAL A 296 6.14 9.33 -8.68
C VAL A 296 5.68 10.59 -9.40
N THR A 297 6.10 11.77 -8.95
CA THR A 297 5.68 13.01 -9.60
C THR A 297 6.22 13.12 -11.03
N LEU A 298 7.44 12.65 -11.27
CA LEU A 298 8.00 12.57 -12.63
C LEU A 298 7.19 11.64 -13.54
N ALA A 299 6.82 10.45 -13.06
CA ALA A 299 6.00 9.51 -13.82
C ALA A 299 4.61 10.09 -14.15
N LEU A 300 4.03 10.86 -13.23
CA LEU A 300 2.77 11.58 -13.46
C LEU A 300 2.91 12.73 -14.46
N CYS A 301 4.08 13.40 -14.52
CA CYS A 301 4.38 14.37 -15.56
C CYS A 301 4.42 13.70 -16.94
N GLU A 302 5.06 12.53 -17.05
CA GLU A 302 5.07 11.77 -18.30
C GLU A 302 3.66 11.35 -18.73
N ASP A 303 2.80 10.92 -17.80
CA ASP A 303 1.41 10.60 -18.13
C ASP A 303 0.60 11.83 -18.54
N ALA A 304 0.86 13.00 -17.96
CA ALA A 304 0.27 14.24 -18.45
C ALA A 304 0.69 14.51 -19.91
N GLU A 305 1.97 14.33 -20.26
CA GLU A 305 2.41 14.44 -21.67
C GLU A 305 1.73 13.41 -22.57
N ARG A 306 1.64 12.14 -22.12
CA ARG A 306 0.96 11.08 -22.87
C ARG A 306 -0.51 11.42 -23.11
N PHE A 307 -1.20 11.92 -22.10
CA PHE A 307 -2.62 12.30 -22.18
C PHE A 307 -2.88 13.31 -23.29
N PHE A 308 -2.17 14.45 -23.29
CA PHE A 308 -2.36 15.49 -24.31
C PHE A 308 -1.81 15.11 -25.69
N ALA A 309 -0.91 14.12 -25.75
CA ALA A 309 -0.47 13.51 -27.00
C ALA A 309 -1.39 12.39 -27.52
N GLY A 310 -2.48 12.04 -26.79
CA GLY A 310 -3.39 10.95 -27.16
C GLY A 310 -2.73 9.56 -27.09
N LYS A 311 -1.72 9.39 -26.22
CA LYS A 311 -1.02 8.13 -26.00
C LYS A 311 -1.60 7.39 -24.79
N PRO A 312 -1.47 6.04 -24.73
CA PRO A 312 -1.87 5.26 -23.56
C PRO A 312 -1.18 5.73 -22.28
N LEU A 313 -1.91 5.77 -21.17
CA LEU A 313 -1.41 6.15 -19.85
C LEU A 313 -0.88 4.92 -19.10
N GLU A 314 0.18 5.11 -18.31
CA GLU A 314 0.80 4.01 -17.55
C GLU A 314 0.28 3.88 -16.11
N HIS A 315 -0.25 4.98 -15.57
CA HIS A 315 -0.67 5.10 -14.17
C HIS A 315 -2.12 5.54 -14.00
N GLU A 316 -2.94 5.40 -15.05
CA GLU A 316 -4.37 5.65 -14.97
C GLU A 316 -5.03 4.69 -13.97
N ILE A 317 -5.97 5.22 -13.20
CA ILE A 317 -6.80 4.48 -12.25
C ILE A 317 -8.26 4.50 -12.74
N PRO A 318 -8.73 3.43 -13.40
CA PRO A 318 -10.13 3.32 -13.81
C PRO A 318 -11.07 3.31 -12.60
N TRP A 319 -12.28 3.87 -12.75
CA TRP A 319 -13.28 3.90 -11.68
C TRP A 319 -13.65 2.51 -11.14
N ASP A 320 -13.75 1.51 -12.02
CA ASP A 320 -14.05 0.13 -11.61
C ASP A 320 -12.98 -0.47 -10.70
N TYR A 321 -11.73 0.01 -10.80
CA TYR A 321 -10.67 -0.34 -9.87
C TYR A 321 -10.72 0.54 -8.61
N ALA A 322 -10.88 1.86 -8.77
CA ALA A 322 -10.95 2.82 -7.67
C ALA A 322 -12.04 2.52 -6.63
N LYS A 323 -13.24 2.11 -7.09
CA LYS A 323 -14.39 1.84 -6.21
C LYS A 323 -14.17 0.66 -5.25
N ASN A 324 -13.21 -0.21 -5.55
CA ASN A 324 -12.85 -1.37 -4.74
C ASN A 324 -11.64 -1.13 -3.84
N MET A 325 -10.97 0.03 -3.96
CA MET A 325 -9.87 0.40 -3.07
C MET A 325 -10.37 0.72 -1.65
N THR A 326 -9.58 0.37 -0.63
CA THR A 326 -9.90 0.73 0.74
C THR A 326 -9.86 2.24 0.95
N ARG A 327 -10.95 2.77 1.53
CA ARG A 327 -11.06 4.16 2.01
C ARG A 327 -10.49 4.26 3.43
N HIS A 328 -9.73 5.31 3.68
CA HIS A 328 -9.30 5.67 5.03
C HIS A 328 -10.46 6.44 5.69
N LYS A 329 -11.00 5.90 6.79
CA LYS A 329 -12.07 6.54 7.57
C LYS A 329 -11.52 7.43 8.66
#